data_AF-A0A3A5A8V0-F1
#
_entry.id   AF-A0A3A5A8V0-F1
#
_cell.length_a   1.000
_cell.length_b   1.000
_cell.length_c   1.000
_cell.angle_alpha   90.00
_cell.angle_beta   90.00
_cell.angle_gamma   90.00
#
_symmetry.space_group_name_H-M   'P 1'
#
loop_
_entity.id
_entity.type
_entity.pdbx_description
1 polymer ?
#
loop_
_entity_poly.entity_id
_entity_poly.type
_entity_poly.pdbx_seq_one_letter_code
_entity_poly.pdbx_strand_id
1 'polypeptide(L)'
;MPTYEYKCKAHGHIFEVEQKMSDPPLTKCQVCDAEVERLIGVPTIFCKDSPTSRYKKDFRSDPQKWESVCESAFGATKKDKEEIRRNWNKKESKWV
;
A
#
# COMPACT_ATOMS: atom_id res chain seq x y z
N MET A 1 13.55 16.63 -5.74
CA MET A 1 13.98 15.54 -4.83
C MET A 1 12.91 14.45 -4.87
N PRO A 2 13.07 13.24 -4.27
CA PRO A 2 11.92 12.35 -4.15
C PRO A 2 10.83 13.03 -3.31
N THR A 3 9.60 12.98 -3.81
CA THR A 3 8.39 13.41 -3.09
C THR A 3 7.80 12.23 -2.35
N TYR A 4 7.50 12.43 -1.07
CA TYR A 4 6.78 11.46 -0.25
C TYR A 4 5.46 12.06 0.22
N GLU A 5 4.40 11.27 0.14
CA GLU A 5 3.11 11.60 0.75
C GLU A 5 3.10 11.19 2.22
N TYR A 6 2.54 12.05 3.06
CA TYR A 6 2.31 11.78 4.47
C TYR A 6 0.84 11.99 4.81
N LYS A 7 0.33 11.16 5.73
CA LYS A 7 -1.02 11.27 6.27
C LYS A 7 -0.98 11.51 7.77
N CYS A 8 -1.68 12.54 8.23
CA CYS A 8 -1.92 12.79 9.65
C CYS A 8 -2.89 11.76 10.23
N LYS A 9 -2.53 11.14 11.37
CA LYS A 9 -3.39 10.18 12.06
C LYS A 9 -4.64 10.81 12.68
N ALA A 10 -4.49 12.01 13.25
CA ALA A 10 -5.54 12.66 14.03
C ALA A 10 -6.60 13.35 13.17
N HIS A 11 -6.17 14.03 12.09
CA HIS A 11 -7.05 14.88 11.27
C HIS A 11 -7.20 14.38 9.82
N GLY A 12 -6.44 13.38 9.41
CA GLY A 12 -6.53 12.80 8.07
C GLY A 12 -5.95 13.67 6.95
N HIS A 13 -5.23 14.75 7.27
CA HIS A 13 -4.56 15.60 6.28
C HIS A 13 -3.53 14.80 5.48
N ILE A 14 -3.60 14.90 4.15
CA ILE A 14 -2.63 14.32 3.22
C ILE A 14 -1.82 15.48 2.63
N PHE A 15 -0.49 15.36 2.67
CA PHE A 15 0.41 16.37 2.14
C PHE A 15 1.66 15.73 1.55
N GLU A 16 2.23 16.41 0.55
CA GLU A 16 3.44 15.97 -0.15
C GLU A 16 4.65 16.73 0.38
N VAL A 17 5.75 16.02 0.63
CA VAL A 17 7.01 16.60 1.08
C VAL A 17 8.15 16.11 0.22
N GLU A 18 8.92 17.04 -0.33
CA GLU A 18 10.21 16.76 -0.93
C GLU A 18 11.26 16.46 0.15
N GLN A 19 11.75 15.22 0.19
CA GLN A 19 12.71 14.77 1.21
C GLN A 19 13.83 13.95 0.56
N LYS A 20 15.06 14.06 1.06
CA LYS A 20 16.16 13.21 0.60
C LYS A 20 15.96 11.79 1.12
N MET A 21 16.39 10.78 0.35
CA MET A 21 16.29 9.39 0.79
C MET A 21 17.08 9.10 2.08
N SER A 22 18.13 9.87 2.36
CA SER A 22 18.95 9.74 3.57
C SER A 22 18.37 10.43 4.80
N ASP A 23 17.35 11.28 4.63
CA ASP A 23 16.78 12.04 5.74
C ASP A 23 15.77 11.19 6.53
N PRO A 24 15.72 11.33 7.86
CA PRO A 24 14.75 10.61 8.69
C PRO A 24 13.32 11.03 8.35
N PRO A 25 12.36 10.08 8.34
CA PRO A 25 10.96 10.38 8.01
C PRO A 25 10.36 11.42 8.95
N LEU A 26 9.46 12.24 8.43
CA LEU A 26 8.72 13.21 9.24
C LEU A 26 7.81 12.47 10.22
N THR A 27 7.80 12.92 11.47
CA THR A 27 6.95 12.38 12.55
C THR A 27 5.83 13.33 12.94
N LYS A 28 5.89 14.61 12.53
CA LYS A 28 4.90 15.64 12.86
C LYS A 28 4.27 16.25 11.61
N CYS A 29 2.97 16.52 11.68
CA CYS A 29 2.24 17.27 10.67
C CYS A 29 2.54 18.76 10.78
N GLN A 30 2.81 19.43 9.66
CA GLN A 30 3.08 20.88 9.65
C GLN A 30 1.86 21.76 9.93
N VAL A 31 0.65 21.18 9.96
CA VAL A 31 -0.61 21.92 10.17
C VAL A 31 -1.13 21.79 11.60
N CYS A 32 -0.92 20.63 12.22
CA CYS A 32 -1.58 20.28 13.50
C CYS A 32 -0.64 19.61 14.52
N ASP A 33 0.66 19.49 14.24
CA ASP A 33 1.67 18.86 15.10
C ASP A 33 1.42 17.39 15.50
N ALA A 34 0.33 16.79 15.01
CA ALA A 34 0.01 15.39 15.26
C ALA A 34 0.95 14.42 14.54
N GLU A 35 0.95 13.17 15.01
CA GLU A 35 1.71 12.08 14.37
C GLU A 35 1.30 11.87 12.92
N VAL A 36 2.30 11.71 12.05
CA VAL A 36 2.11 11.40 10.63
C VAL A 36 2.73 10.06 10.27
N GLU A 37 2.13 9.40 9.29
CA GLU A 37 2.66 8.19 8.67
C GLU A 37 2.94 8.47 7.20
N ARG A 38 4.07 7.94 6.71
CA ARG A 38 4.40 8.02 5.28
C ARG A 38 3.48 7.09 4.51
N LEU A 39 2.74 7.64 3.56
CA LEU A 39 1.95 6.86 2.61
C LEU A 39 2.90 6.34 1.53
N ILE A 40 3.26 5.07 1.65
CA ILE A 40 3.96 4.35 0.59
C ILE A 40 2.89 3.61 -0.21
N GLY A 41 2.46 4.22 -1.31
CA GLY A 41 1.60 3.55 -2.28
C GLY A 41 2.31 2.35 -2.91
N VAL A 42 1.67 1.19 -2.92
CA VAL A 42 2.14 -0.01 -3.63
C VAL A 42 1.69 0.03 -5.09
N PRO A 43 2.54 0.33 -6.10
CA PRO A 43 2.07 0.60 -7.47
C PRO A 43 1.06 -0.44 -8.00
N THR A 44 0.00 0.01 -8.69
CA THR A 44 -1.12 -0.84 -9.19
C THR A 44 -0.68 -2.10 -9.94
N ILE A 45 0.50 -2.02 -10.57
CA ILE A 45 1.18 -3.12 -11.28
C ILE A 45 1.37 -4.32 -10.34
N PHE A 46 1.71 -4.10 -9.07
CA PHE A 46 1.89 -5.15 -8.08
C PHE A 46 0.57 -5.77 -7.60
N CYS A 47 -0.56 -5.05 -7.65
CA CYS A 47 -1.89 -5.60 -7.38
C CYS A 47 -2.32 -6.59 -8.47
N LYS A 48 -1.98 -6.31 -9.74
CA LYS A 48 -2.27 -7.17 -10.90
C LYS A 48 -1.30 -8.34 -11.02
N ASP A 49 0.00 -8.09 -10.88
CA ASP A 49 1.08 -9.06 -11.05
C ASP A 49 1.38 -9.88 -9.77
N SER A 50 0.32 -10.27 -9.07
CA SER A 50 0.34 -11.07 -7.84
C SER A 50 1.27 -12.32 -7.83
N PRO A 51 1.64 -12.99 -8.94
CA PRO A 51 2.51 -14.17 -8.81
C PRO A 51 3.97 -13.87 -8.43
N THR A 52 4.53 -12.67 -8.70
CA THR A 52 5.99 -12.41 -8.65
C THR A 52 6.39 -11.20 -7.78
N SER A 53 5.43 -10.47 -7.21
CA SER A 53 5.70 -9.30 -6.39
C SER A 53 6.39 -9.64 -5.06
N ARG A 54 7.53 -8.99 -4.78
CA ARG A 54 8.27 -9.13 -3.51
C ARG A 54 7.49 -8.64 -2.28
N TYR A 55 6.45 -7.80 -2.48
CA TYR A 55 5.62 -7.24 -1.42
C TYR A 55 4.64 -8.25 -0.79
N LYS A 56 4.42 -9.42 -1.42
CA LYS A 56 3.51 -10.46 -0.91
C LYS A 56 3.98 -11.12 0.40
N LYS A 57 5.27 -10.99 0.77
CA LYS A 57 5.80 -11.60 2.01
C LYS A 57 5.08 -11.08 3.26
N ASP A 58 4.68 -9.82 3.25
CA ASP A 58 4.09 -9.16 4.42
C ASP A 58 2.56 -9.32 4.50
N PHE A 59 1.91 -9.82 3.43
CA PHE A 59 0.45 -9.98 3.32
C PHE A 59 0.01 -11.43 3.10
N ARG A 60 0.91 -12.39 3.32
CA ARG A 60 0.78 -13.82 2.95
C ARG A 60 -0.40 -14.54 3.58
N SER A 61 -0.94 -14.03 4.68
CA SER A 61 -2.00 -14.68 5.48
C SER A 61 -3.37 -14.05 5.30
N ASP A 62 -3.45 -12.82 4.76
CA ASP A 62 -4.68 -12.01 4.77
C ASP A 62 -4.98 -11.42 3.38
N PRO A 63 -5.66 -12.18 2.50
CA PRO A 63 -6.06 -11.68 1.18
C PRO A 63 -7.01 -10.47 1.27
N GLN A 64 -7.83 -10.37 2.32
CA GLN A 64 -8.71 -9.21 2.56
C GLN A 64 -7.94 -7.94 2.88
N LYS A 65 -6.83 -8.06 3.62
CA LYS A 65 -5.93 -6.94 3.91
C LYS A 65 -5.25 -6.45 2.63
N TRP A 66 -4.84 -7.38 1.76
CA TRP A 66 -4.29 -7.08 0.45
C TRP A 66 -5.30 -6.39 -0.49
N GLU A 67 -6.55 -6.90 -0.55
CA GLU A 67 -7.65 -6.25 -1.30
C GLU A 67 -7.92 -4.83 -0.80
N SER A 68 -7.93 -4.62 0.51
CA SER A 68 -8.17 -3.31 1.13
C SER A 68 -7.06 -2.31 0.81
N VAL A 69 -5.79 -2.75 0.80
CA VAL A 69 -4.64 -1.90 0.41
C VAL A 69 -4.70 -1.53 -1.07
N CYS A 70 -5.02 -2.49 -1.95
CA CYS A 70 -5.21 -2.23 -3.38
C CYS A 70 -6.41 -1.30 -3.66
N GLU A 71 -7.46 -1.38 -2.83
CA GLU A 71 -8.62 -0.49 -2.90
C GLU A 71 -8.30 0.93 -2.43
N SER A 72 -7.69 1.07 -1.25
CA SER A 72 -7.43 2.39 -0.63
C SER A 72 -6.37 3.20 -1.36
N ALA A 73 -5.39 2.55 -1.98
CA ALA A 73 -4.26 3.23 -2.60
C ALA A 73 -4.39 3.40 -4.12
N PHE A 74 -5.23 2.61 -4.81
CA PHE A 74 -5.26 2.59 -6.29
C PHE A 74 -6.65 2.47 -6.93
N GLY A 75 -7.74 2.48 -6.15
CA GLY A 75 -9.10 2.44 -6.73
C GLY A 75 -9.40 1.16 -7.50
N ALA A 76 -8.95 0.00 -6.98
CA ALA A 76 -9.16 -1.30 -7.62
C ALA A 76 -10.65 -1.58 -7.90
N THR A 77 -10.97 -1.97 -9.14
CA THR A 77 -12.36 -2.27 -9.53
C THR A 77 -12.80 -3.65 -9.01
N LYS A 78 -14.10 -3.92 -8.97
CA LYS A 78 -14.64 -5.24 -8.56
C LYS A 78 -14.02 -6.40 -9.36
N LYS A 79 -13.74 -6.17 -10.65
CA LYS A 79 -13.12 -7.16 -11.54
C LYS A 79 -11.68 -7.47 -11.14
N ASP A 80 -10.91 -6.44 -10.76
CA ASP A 80 -9.54 -6.60 -10.27
C ASP A 80 -9.52 -7.37 -8.94
N LYS A 81 -10.47 -7.12 -8.02
CA LYS A 81 -10.61 -7.87 -6.75
C LYS A 81 -10.88 -9.35 -6.99
N GLU A 82 -11.81 -9.65 -7.89
CA GLU A 82 -12.15 -11.04 -8.23
C GLU A 82 -10.95 -11.77 -8.86
N GLU A 83 -10.18 -11.08 -9.71
CA GLU A 83 -8.98 -11.63 -10.34
C GLU A 83 -7.85 -11.87 -9.33
N ILE A 84 -7.63 -10.94 -8.38
CA ILE A 84 -6.72 -11.10 -7.25
C ILE A 84 -7.08 -12.35 -6.43
N ARG A 85 -8.37 -12.52 -6.09
CA ARG A 85 -8.87 -13.66 -5.30
C ARG A 85 -8.76 -14.98 -6.05
N ARG A 86 -9.05 -14.98 -7.35
CA ARG A 86 -8.92 -16.17 -8.23
C ARG A 86 -7.46 -16.62 -8.34
N ASN A 87 -6.53 -15.66 -8.43
CA ASN A 87 -5.09 -15.93 -8.49
C ASN A 87 -4.53 -16.41 -7.12
N TRP A 88 -5.10 -15.92 -6.02
CA TRP A 88 -4.76 -16.37 -4.66
C TRP A 88 -5.08 -17.85 -4.45
N ASN A 89 -6.31 -18.27 -4.77
CA ASN A 89 -6.77 -19.66 -4.60
C ASN A 89 -6.07 -20.66 -5.53
N LYS A 90 -5.56 -20.20 -6.69
CA LYS A 90 -4.83 -21.04 -7.65
C LYS A 90 -3.46 -21.53 -7.12
N LYS A 91 -2.97 -20.97 -6.00
CA LYS A 91 -1.65 -21.27 -5.44
C LYS A 91 -1.68 -22.31 -4.31
N GLU A 92 -2.81 -22.53 -3.63
CA GLU A 92 -2.94 -23.62 -2.64
C GLU A 92 -2.84 -25.00 -3.28
N SER A 93 -3.23 -25.13 -4.56
CA SER A 93 -3.21 -26.39 -5.31
C SER A 93 -1.88 -26.71 -6.01
N LYS A 94 -0.82 -25.93 -5.79
CA LYS A 94 0.51 -26.14 -6.40
C LYS A 94 1.63 -26.42 -5.38
N TRP A 95 1.27 -26.79 -4.16
CA TRP A 95 2.19 -27.36 -3.17
C TRP A 95 1.76 -28.78 -2.83
N VAL A 96 1.90 -29.68 -3.81
CA VAL A 96 2.17 -31.12 -3.61
C VAL A 96 3.46 -31.41 -4.36
#